data_AF-A0A9D7I5C9-F1
#
_entry.id   AF-A0A9D7I5C9-F1
#
_cell.length_a   1.000
_cell.length_b   1.000
_cell.length_c   1.000
_cell.angle_alpha   90.00
_cell.angle_beta   90.00
_cell.angle_gamma   90.00
#
_symmetry.space_group_name_H-M   'P 1'
#
loop_
_entity.id
_entity.type
_entity.pdbx_description
1 polymer ?
#
loop_
_entity_poly.entity_id
_entity_poly.type
_entity_poly.pdbx_seq_one_letter_code
_entity_poly.pdbx_strand_id
1 'polypeptide(L)'
;MSENIPDNWIEKLKGNHEQELKIVYDANYPKIKKYVLENSGTEAEAKDIYQDAFIAVWRNIQLDRVIFNNIDNLENYLFRVAQNKMA
;
A
#
# COMPACT_ATOMS: atom_id res chain seq x y z
N MET A 1 21.24 -2.02 -8.81
CA MET A 1 20.22 -1.07 -9.33
C MET A 1 18.90 -1.44 -8.68
N SER A 2 18.61 -0.88 -7.50
CA SER A 2 17.23 -0.79 -7.03
C SER A 2 16.65 0.43 -7.72
N GLU A 3 15.69 0.23 -8.62
CA GLU A 3 15.00 1.35 -9.25
C GLU A 3 14.37 2.22 -8.16
N ASN A 4 14.89 3.43 -7.98
CA ASN A 4 14.21 4.46 -7.21
C ASN A 4 12.91 4.75 -7.97
N ILE A 5 11.78 4.36 -7.39
CA ILE A 5 10.46 4.73 -7.90
C ILE A 5 10.41 6.27 -7.85
N PRO A 6 10.22 6.99 -8.97
CA PRO A 6 10.09 8.45 -8.95
C PRO A 6 8.97 8.88 -7.99
N ASP A 7 9.16 10.03 -7.35
CA ASP A 7 8.40 10.59 -6.20
C ASP A 7 6.86 10.62 -6.33
N ASN A 8 6.31 10.33 -7.51
CA ASN A 8 4.88 10.41 -7.79
C ASN A 8 4.19 9.04 -7.92
N TRP A 9 4.22 8.25 -6.86
CA TRP A 9 3.43 7.02 -6.71
C TRP A 9 1.92 7.27 -6.87
N ILE A 10 1.46 8.49 -6.58
CA ILE A 10 0.05 8.89 -6.77
C ILE A 10 -0.29 8.86 -8.25
N GLU A 11 0.52 9.49 -9.11
CA GLU A 11 0.32 9.46 -10.57
C GLU A 11 0.31 8.03 -11.11
N LYS A 12 1.22 7.17 -10.64
CA LYS A 12 1.26 5.75 -11.04
C LYS A 12 -0.03 5.00 -10.66
N LEU A 13 -0.47 5.16 -9.41
CA LEU A 13 -1.71 4.55 -8.94
C LEU A 13 -2.96 5.17 -9.57
N LYS A 14 -2.91 6.46 -9.95
CA LYS A 14 -3.96 7.16 -10.73
C LYS A 14 -4.06 6.64 -12.16
N GLY A 15 -2.93 6.43 -12.83
CA GLY A 15 -2.84 5.92 -14.20
C GLY A 15 -3.44 4.52 -14.39
N ASN A 16 -3.56 3.76 -13.30
CA ASN A 16 -4.23 2.46 -13.25
C ASN A 16 -3.64 1.43 -14.25
N HIS A 17 -2.35 1.56 -14.54
CA HIS A 17 -1.62 0.62 -15.37
C HIS A 17 -1.26 -0.63 -14.56
N GLU A 18 -1.71 -1.80 -15.02
CA GLU A 18 -1.56 -3.08 -14.30
C GLU A 18 -0.11 -3.34 -13.85
N GLN A 19 0.87 -3.07 -14.72
CA GLN A 19 2.29 -3.26 -14.41
C GLN A 19 2.75 -2.37 -13.26
N GLU A 20 2.30 -1.11 -13.22
CA GLU A 20 2.66 -0.18 -12.15
C GLU A 20 1.98 -0.55 -10.83
N LEU A 21 0.70 -0.95 -10.88
CA LEU A 21 -0.02 -1.47 -9.71
C LEU A 21 0.71 -2.67 -9.11
N LYS A 22 1.16 -3.60 -9.97
CA LYS A 22 1.90 -4.78 -9.55
C LYS A 22 3.25 -4.43 -8.92
N ILE A 23 4.02 -3.52 -9.52
CA ILE A 23 5.30 -3.07 -8.98
C ILE A 23 5.11 -2.46 -7.59
N VAL A 24 4.11 -1.59 -7.43
CA VAL A 24 3.81 -0.95 -6.15
C VAL A 24 3.34 -1.97 -5.12
N TYR A 25 2.49 -2.92 -5.54
CA TYR A 25 2.00 -4.00 -4.70
C TYR A 25 3.16 -4.86 -4.16
N ASP A 26 4.03 -5.33 -5.05
CA ASP A 26 5.15 -6.21 -4.68
C ASP A 26 6.18 -5.49 -3.80
N ALA A 27 6.43 -4.21 -4.05
CA ALA A 27 7.40 -3.42 -3.29
C ALA A 27 6.98 -3.19 -1.82
N ASN A 28 5.68 -3.05 -1.55
CA ASN A 28 5.18 -2.67 -0.21
C ASN A 28 4.68 -3.87 0.62
N TYR A 29 4.35 -5.01 -0.01
CA TYR A 29 3.87 -6.20 0.71
C TYR A 29 4.81 -6.71 1.82
N PRO A 30 6.15 -6.81 1.62
CA PRO A 30 7.04 -7.41 2.61
C PRO A 30 6.97 -6.73 3.99
N LYS A 31 6.77 -5.40 4.03
CA LYS A 31 6.67 -4.64 5.28
C LYS A 31 5.40 -4.98 6.05
N ILE A 32 4.26 -5.09 5.35
CA ILE A 32 2.98 -5.47 5.97
C ILE A 32 3.01 -6.92 6.44
N LYS A 33 3.57 -7.83 5.62
CA LYS A 33 3.78 -9.22 6.02
C LYS A 33 4.58 -9.32 7.31
N LYS A 34 5.71 -8.62 7.39
CA LYS A 34 6.54 -8.58 8.59
C LYS A 34 5.74 -8.11 9.81
N TYR A 35 5.02 -6.99 9.68
CA TYR A 35 4.20 -6.43 10.75
C TYR A 35 3.14 -7.42 11.26
N VAL A 36 2.40 -8.08 10.36
CA VAL A 36 1.36 -9.03 10.75
C VAL A 36 1.96 -10.24 11.46
N LEU A 37 3.08 -10.78 10.96
CA LEU A 37 3.77 -11.90 11.59
C LEU A 37 4.32 -11.53 12.99
N GLU A 38 4.86 -10.32 13.16
CA GLU A 38 5.34 -9.82 14.45
C GLU A 38 4.21 -9.64 15.47
N ASN A 39 2.97 -9.53 15.02
CA ASN A 39 1.77 -9.38 15.86
C ASN A 39 0.93 -10.66 15.90
N SER A 40 1.58 -11.83 15.82
CA SER A 40 0.97 -13.17 15.94
C SER A 40 -0.04 -13.54 14.85
N GLY A 41 -0.09 -12.79 13.75
CA GLY A 41 -0.87 -13.17 12.57
C GLY A 41 -0.11 -14.17 11.69
N THR A 42 -0.80 -14.63 10.65
CA THR A 42 -0.32 -15.60 9.66
C THR A 42 0.01 -14.93 8.33
N GLU A 43 0.72 -15.64 7.46
CA GLU A 43 0.94 -15.18 6.09
C GLU A 43 -0.37 -15.06 5.28
N ALA A 44 -1.38 -15.88 5.58
CA ALA A 44 -2.69 -15.77 4.95
C ALA A 44 -3.37 -14.47 5.35
N GLU A 45 -3.43 -14.18 6.65
CA GLU A 45 -3.97 -12.90 7.16
C GLU A 45 -3.18 -11.70 6.63
N ALA A 46 -1.86 -11.82 6.50
CA ALA A 46 -1.04 -10.77 5.91
C ALA A 46 -1.44 -10.45 4.46
N LYS A 47 -1.73 -11.48 3.64
CA LYS A 47 -2.18 -11.28 2.26
C LYS A 47 -3.55 -10.60 2.23
N ASP A 48 -4.48 -11.08 3.04
CA ASP A 48 -5.85 -10.55 3.06
C ASP A 48 -5.88 -9.09 3.53
N ILE A 49 -5.19 -8.79 4.64
CA ILE A 49 -5.06 -7.42 5.17
C ILE A 49 -4.41 -6.50 4.14
N TYR A 50 -3.35 -6.97 3.48
CA TYR A 50 -2.63 -6.16 2.50
C TYR A 50 -3.44 -5.90 1.25
N GLN A 51 -4.13 -6.91 0.69
CA GLN A 51 -4.97 -6.74 -0.48
C GLN A 51 -6.08 -5.72 -0.22
N ASP A 52 -6.76 -5.84 0.91
CA ASP A 52 -7.80 -4.89 1.27
C ASP A 52 -7.25 -3.47 1.46
N ALA A 53 -6.11 -3.35 2.16
CA ALA A 53 -5.48 -2.06 2.39
C ALA A 53 -5.06 -1.39 1.07
N PHE A 54 -4.47 -2.18 0.16
CA PHE A 54 -4.07 -1.72 -1.16
C PHE A 54 -5.29 -1.26 -1.99
N ILE A 55 -6.37 -2.04 -2.01
CA ILE A 55 -7.62 -1.67 -2.71
C ILE A 55 -8.22 -0.39 -2.12
N ALA A 56 -8.23 -0.23 -0.79
CA ALA A 56 -8.74 0.97 -0.14
C ALA A 56 -7.92 2.21 -0.52
N VAL A 57 -6.59 2.11 -0.49
CA VAL A 57 -5.68 3.18 -0.92
C VAL A 57 -5.90 3.52 -2.39
N TRP A 58 -5.91 2.53 -3.27
CA TRP A 58 -6.17 2.72 -4.70
C TRP A 58 -7.53 3.40 -4.95
N ARG A 59 -8.62 2.94 -4.32
CA ARG A 59 -9.94 3.58 -4.42
C ARG A 59 -9.91 5.04 -3.97
N ASN A 60 -9.24 5.33 -2.86
CA ASN A 60 -9.18 6.70 -2.34
C ASN A 60 -8.42 7.64 -3.29
N ILE A 61 -7.37 7.13 -3.95
CA ILE A 61 -6.62 7.85 -4.99
C ILE A 61 -7.50 8.11 -6.21
N GLN A 62 -8.22 7.08 -6.69
CA GLN A 62 -9.09 7.17 -7.87
C GLN A 62 -10.28 8.12 -7.67
N LEU A 63 -10.75 8.25 -6.44
CA LEU A 63 -11.89 9.12 -6.10
C LEU A 63 -11.46 10.53 -5.69
N ASP A 64 -10.16 10.87 -5.79
CA ASP A 64 -9.58 12.13 -5.30
C ASP A 64 -9.98 12.45 -3.84
N ARG A 65 -10.22 11.41 -3.04
CA ARG A 65 -10.66 11.52 -1.63
C ARG A 65 -9.51 11.80 -0.68
N VAL A 66 -8.27 11.77 -1.17
CA VAL A 66 -7.07 11.98 -0.36
C VAL A 66 -6.47 13.34 -0.70
N ILE A 67 -6.44 14.21 0.29
CA ILE A 67 -5.59 15.40 0.28
C ILE A 67 -4.21 14.92 0.77
N PHE A 68 -3.28 14.66 -0.16
CA PHE A 68 -1.94 14.12 0.14
C PHE A 68 -1.03 15.09 0.88
N ASN A 69 -1.51 16.28 1.26
CA ASN A 69 -0.74 17.34 1.89
C ASN A 69 -0.04 16.93 3.20
N ASN A 70 -0.44 15.81 3.82
CA ASN A 70 0.13 15.25 5.05
C ASN A 70 0.57 13.78 4.92
N ILE A 71 0.70 13.25 3.69
CA ILE A 71 1.14 11.87 3.45
C ILE A 71 2.50 11.92 2.77
N ASP A 72 3.55 11.73 3.57
CA ASP A 72 4.93 11.86 3.09
C ASP A 72 5.36 10.71 2.17
N ASN A 73 4.72 9.54 2.25
CA ASN A 73 4.95 8.42 1.35
C ASN A 73 3.82 7.37 1.38
N LEU A 74 3.70 6.59 0.29
CA LEU A 74 2.72 5.52 0.14
C LEU A 74 2.85 4.43 1.20
N GLU A 75 4.08 4.05 1.54
CA GLU A 75 4.37 2.98 2.48
C GLU A 75 3.72 3.25 3.84
N ASN A 76 3.87 4.46 4.36
CA ASN A 76 3.24 4.91 5.61
C ASN A 76 1.72 4.92 5.50
N TYR A 77 1.16 5.27 4.34
CA TYR A 77 -0.29 5.26 4.14
C TYR A 77 -0.85 3.83 4.13
N LEU A 78 -0.24 2.92 3.36
CA LEU A 78 -0.59 1.50 3.35
C LEU A 78 -0.45 0.89 4.74
N PHE A 79 0.64 1.23 5.46
CA PHE A 79 0.86 0.76 6.82
C PHE A 79 -0.26 1.19 7.77
N ARG A 80 -0.65 2.47 7.76
CA ARG A 80 -1.76 2.98 8.60
C ARG A 80 -3.09 2.28 8.28
N VAL A 81 -3.39 2.06 7.01
CA VAL A 81 -4.62 1.35 6.59
C VAL A 81 -4.59 -0.12 7.04
N ALA A 82 -3.43 -0.79 6.92
CA ALA A 82 -3.25 -2.16 7.38
C ALA A 82 -3.33 -2.28 8.92
N GLN A 83 -2.71 -1.37 9.67
CA GLN A 83 -2.79 -1.32 11.12
C GLN A 83 -4.24 -1.17 11.61
N ASN A 84 -5.03 -0.29 10.98
CA ASN A 84 -6.45 -0.12 11.31
C ASN A 84 -7.30 -1.38 11.08
N LYS A 85 -6.83 -2.33 10.25
CA LYS A 85 -7.51 -3.60 10.00
C LYS A 85 -7.12 -4.69 10.99
N MET A 86 -5.96 -4.56 11.60
CA MET A 86 -5.45 -5.53 12.58
C MET A 86 -5.89 -5.20 14.02
N ALA A 87 -6.23 -3.95 14.29
CA ALA A 87 -6.75 -3.46 15.57
C ALA A 87 -8.21 -3.90 15.83
#